data_AF-A0A950JKP8-F1
#
_entry.id   AF-A0A950JKP8-F1
#
_cell.length_a   1.000
_cell.length_b   1.000
_cell.length_c   1.000
_cell.angle_alpha   90.00
_cell.angle_beta   90.00
_cell.angle_gamma   90.00
#
_symmetry.space_group_name_H-M   'P 1'
#
loop_
_entity.id
_entity.type
_entity.pdbx_description
1 polymer ?
#
loop_
_entity_poly.entity_id
_entity_poly.type
_entity_poly.pdbx_seq_one_letter_code
_entity_poly.pdbx_strand_id
1 'polypeptide(L)'
;LADAALRGEDPPKAHAAPVRDLKIFVPETIVLDNCQEAVLANFEAALARLAAQGAKIERGPMPELAAIPELIATHGSLPNVEALHVHKARVSGPDADRMDRRVVARIRAAESVTALDVVEILQTRKRLVSEAIARIGDRAIAFPTTPHVAMPIAPLEADDAVFVRENLKTLRNTSLGNFLDWCGVAIPSGVDADGMPTSFLLSATHGRDMALLSAALSAEPFIRAAV
;
A
#
# COMPACT_ATOMS: atom_id res chain seq x y z
N LEU A 1 0.61 -18.83 -9.31
CA LEU A 1 1.56 -19.91 -8.97
C LEU A 1 2.10 -19.76 -7.54
N ALA A 2 2.69 -18.63 -7.15
CA ALA A 2 3.18 -18.43 -5.77
C ALA A 2 2.08 -18.44 -4.69
N ASP A 3 0.98 -17.70 -4.89
CA ASP A 3 -0.16 -17.68 -3.96
C ASP A 3 -0.73 -19.09 -3.69
N ALA A 4 -1.06 -19.82 -4.76
CA ALA A 4 -1.60 -21.17 -4.65
C ALA A 4 -0.64 -22.11 -3.90
N ALA A 5 0.67 -22.05 -4.19
CA ALA A 5 1.67 -22.85 -3.48
C ALA A 5 1.74 -22.50 -1.97
N LEU A 6 1.68 -21.22 -1.60
CA LEU A 6 1.67 -20.77 -0.20
C LEU A 6 0.39 -21.21 0.55
N ARG A 7 -0.73 -21.35 -0.17
CA ARG A 7 -2.01 -21.83 0.38
C ARG A 7 -2.18 -23.36 0.28
N GLY A 8 -1.19 -24.08 -0.25
CA GLY A 8 -1.27 -25.52 -0.46
C GLY A 8 -2.31 -25.96 -1.51
N GLU A 9 -2.59 -25.10 -2.50
CA GLU A 9 -3.53 -25.37 -3.59
C GLU A 9 -2.81 -25.70 -4.90
N ASP A 10 -3.22 -26.79 -5.56
CA ASP A 10 -2.80 -27.18 -6.91
C ASP A 10 -3.98 -27.90 -7.61
N PRO A 11 -4.49 -27.40 -8.76
CA PRO A 11 -4.01 -26.25 -9.55
C PRO A 11 -4.43 -24.88 -8.98
N PRO A 12 -3.79 -23.79 -9.42
CA PRO A 12 -4.23 -22.43 -9.09
C PRO A 12 -5.68 -22.18 -9.54
N LYS A 13 -6.50 -21.65 -8.62
CA LYS A 13 -7.91 -21.31 -8.88
C LYS A 13 -8.11 -19.97 -9.60
N ALA A 14 -7.08 -19.12 -9.66
CA ALA A 14 -7.17 -17.80 -10.28
C ALA A 14 -7.03 -17.95 -11.80
N HIS A 15 -7.94 -17.34 -12.54
CA HIS A 15 -7.95 -17.39 -14.00
C HIS A 15 -8.14 -15.99 -14.56
N ALA A 16 -7.47 -15.69 -15.69
CA ALA A 16 -7.65 -14.42 -16.35
C ALA A 16 -9.13 -14.26 -16.78
N ALA A 17 -9.75 -13.16 -16.36
CA ALA A 17 -11.07 -12.72 -16.82
C ALA A 17 -10.96 -11.66 -17.93
N PRO A 18 -11.97 -11.43 -18.77
CA PRO A 18 -11.92 -10.36 -19.76
C PRO A 18 -11.71 -8.98 -19.12
N VAL A 19 -10.76 -8.18 -19.63
CA VAL A 19 -10.47 -6.83 -19.09
C VAL A 19 -11.69 -5.91 -19.13
N ARG A 20 -12.59 -6.08 -20.09
CA ARG A 20 -13.86 -5.33 -20.19
C ARG A 20 -14.79 -5.47 -18.97
N ASP A 21 -14.62 -6.51 -18.17
CA ASP A 21 -15.42 -6.76 -16.97
C ASP A 21 -14.80 -6.09 -15.73
N LEU A 22 -13.58 -5.56 -15.86
CA LEU A 22 -12.87 -4.90 -14.77
C LEU A 22 -13.43 -3.51 -14.51
N LYS A 23 -13.85 -3.28 -13.26
CA LYS A 23 -14.19 -1.95 -12.73
C LYS A 23 -13.09 -1.52 -11.77
N ILE A 24 -12.47 -0.39 -12.03
CA ILE A 24 -11.38 0.16 -11.24
C ILE A 24 -11.82 1.50 -10.67
N PHE A 25 -11.71 1.64 -9.36
CA PHE A 25 -11.83 2.90 -8.66
C PHE A 25 -10.42 3.47 -8.38
N VAL A 26 -10.18 4.71 -8.76
CA VAL A 26 -8.92 5.43 -8.52
C VAL A 26 -9.20 6.54 -7.49
N PRO A 27 -8.71 6.43 -6.25
CA PRO A 27 -8.90 7.45 -5.23
C PRO A 27 -8.11 8.71 -5.57
N GLU A 28 -8.74 9.87 -5.50
CA GLU A 28 -8.10 11.17 -5.76
C GLU A 28 -7.78 11.95 -4.47
N THR A 29 -7.73 11.27 -3.33
CA THR A 29 -7.32 11.87 -2.05
C THR A 29 -5.81 11.84 -1.91
N ILE A 30 -5.27 11.00 -1.02
CA ILE A 30 -3.85 11.09 -0.63
C ILE A 30 -2.88 10.30 -1.53
N VAL A 31 -3.38 9.33 -2.30
CA VAL A 31 -2.54 8.32 -2.96
C VAL A 31 -1.79 8.85 -4.19
N LEU A 32 -2.23 9.97 -4.76
CA LEU A 32 -1.61 10.64 -5.91
C LEU A 32 -0.72 11.84 -5.50
N ASP A 33 -0.81 12.29 -4.25
CA ASP A 33 -0.11 13.48 -3.78
C ASP A 33 1.41 13.32 -3.88
N ASN A 34 2.12 14.37 -4.31
CA ASN A 34 3.59 14.41 -4.32
C ASN A 34 4.27 13.21 -5.02
N CYS A 35 3.56 12.54 -5.93
CA CYS A 35 4.13 11.50 -6.76
C CYS A 35 5.12 12.12 -7.76
N GLN A 36 6.23 11.44 -8.03
CA GLN A 36 7.14 11.82 -9.10
C GLN A 36 6.43 11.75 -10.45
N GLU A 37 6.87 12.59 -11.38
CA GLU A 37 6.23 12.74 -12.70
C GLU A 37 6.16 11.40 -13.46
N ALA A 38 7.27 10.67 -13.55
CA ALA A 38 7.31 9.37 -14.22
C ALA A 38 6.34 8.35 -13.58
N VAL A 39 6.19 8.36 -12.25
CA VAL A 39 5.27 7.48 -11.53
C VAL A 39 3.82 7.77 -11.94
N LEU A 40 3.42 9.04 -11.98
CA LEU A 40 2.08 9.45 -12.41
C LEU A 40 1.86 9.17 -13.90
N ALA A 41 2.82 9.53 -14.75
CA ALA A 41 2.73 9.32 -16.19
C ALA A 41 2.55 7.84 -16.54
N ASN A 42 3.36 6.95 -15.94
CA ASN A 42 3.27 5.52 -16.16
C ASN A 42 1.97 4.92 -15.60
N PHE A 43 1.51 5.39 -14.44
CA PHE A 43 0.22 4.99 -13.86
C PHE A 43 -0.96 5.38 -14.77
N GLU A 44 -0.99 6.63 -15.24
CA GLU A 44 -2.04 7.15 -16.12
C GLU A 44 -2.03 6.46 -17.48
N ALA A 45 -0.84 6.20 -18.05
CA ALA A 45 -0.72 5.46 -19.30
C ALA A 45 -1.23 4.01 -19.17
N ALA A 46 -0.98 3.36 -18.02
CA ALA A 46 -1.53 2.03 -17.74
C ALA A 46 -3.07 2.06 -17.65
N LEU A 47 -3.65 3.04 -16.95
CA LEU A 47 -5.11 3.22 -16.90
C LEU A 47 -5.72 3.45 -18.28
N ALA A 48 -5.08 4.27 -19.12
CA ALA A 48 -5.54 4.52 -20.50
C ALA A 48 -5.53 3.24 -21.35
N ARG A 49 -4.49 2.40 -21.24
CA ARG A 49 -4.44 1.11 -21.93
C ARG A 49 -5.52 0.16 -21.45
N LEU A 50 -5.78 0.07 -20.15
CA LEU A 50 -6.87 -0.73 -19.59
C LEU A 50 -8.25 -0.24 -20.09
N ALA A 51 -8.47 1.07 -20.09
CA ALA A 51 -9.71 1.67 -20.60
C ALA A 51 -9.90 1.38 -22.09
N ALA A 52 -8.83 1.42 -22.90
CA ALA A 52 -8.88 1.06 -24.31
C ALA A 52 -9.28 -0.42 -24.56
N GLN A 53 -9.07 -1.30 -23.58
CA GLN A 53 -9.53 -2.70 -23.60
C GLN A 53 -10.93 -2.88 -22.99
N GLY A 54 -11.60 -1.79 -22.63
CA GLY A 54 -12.97 -1.78 -22.12
C GLY A 54 -13.10 -1.79 -20.59
N ALA A 55 -12.00 -1.71 -19.83
CA ALA A 55 -12.10 -1.56 -18.38
C ALA A 55 -12.82 -0.25 -18.01
N LYS A 56 -13.67 -0.29 -16.99
CA LYS A 56 -14.38 0.89 -16.50
C LYS A 56 -13.56 1.55 -15.41
N ILE A 57 -13.07 2.75 -15.66
CA ILE A 57 -12.30 3.53 -14.70
C ILE A 57 -13.19 4.62 -14.11
N GLU A 58 -13.35 4.60 -12.79
CA GLU A 58 -14.04 5.63 -12.02
C GLU A 58 -13.04 6.31 -11.09
N ARG A 59 -13.15 7.63 -10.98
CA ARG A 59 -12.33 8.44 -10.08
C ARG A 59 -13.20 9.13 -9.08
N GLY A 60 -12.69 9.34 -7.88
CA GLY A 60 -13.37 10.17 -6.91
C GLY A 60 -12.71 10.23 -5.55
N PRO A 61 -13.28 11.05 -4.65
CA PRO A 61 -12.77 11.19 -3.31
C PRO A 61 -13.01 9.91 -2.49
N MET A 62 -12.01 9.56 -1.69
CA MET A 62 -12.07 8.52 -0.67
C MET A 62 -11.54 9.09 0.65
N PRO A 63 -12.39 9.81 1.42
CA PRO A 63 -11.99 10.46 2.66
C PRO A 63 -11.49 9.47 3.72
N GLU A 64 -11.89 8.20 3.63
CA GLU A 64 -11.42 7.13 4.51
C GLU A 64 -9.89 6.97 4.46
N LEU A 65 -9.27 7.24 3.31
CA LEU A 65 -7.81 7.19 3.17
C LEU A 65 -7.11 8.38 3.85
N ALA A 66 -7.74 9.56 3.84
CA ALA A 66 -7.18 10.76 4.46
C ALA A 66 -7.26 10.74 5.99
N ALA A 67 -8.29 10.07 6.54
CA ALA A 67 -8.46 9.93 7.99
C ALA A 67 -7.39 9.06 8.66
N ILE A 68 -6.74 8.15 7.91
CA ILE A 68 -5.80 7.18 8.47
C ILE A 68 -4.50 7.86 8.98
N PRO A 69 -3.80 8.69 8.19
CA PRO A 69 -2.65 9.43 8.69
C PRO A 69 -2.96 10.33 9.89
N GLU A 70 -4.13 10.98 9.92
CA GLU A 70 -4.56 11.83 11.03
C GLU A 70 -4.73 11.03 12.33
N LEU A 71 -5.38 9.86 12.23
CA LEU A 71 -5.54 8.93 13.34
C LEU A 71 -4.17 8.47 13.86
N ILE A 72 -3.26 8.07 12.96
CA ILE A 72 -1.93 7.58 13.32
C ILE A 72 -1.08 8.70 13.95
N ALA A 73 -1.18 9.92 13.44
CA ALA A 73 -0.47 11.07 14.01
C ALA A 73 -0.94 11.41 15.43
N THR A 74 -2.23 11.19 15.71
CA THR A 74 -2.85 11.54 17.00
C THR A 74 -2.68 10.45 18.05
N HIS A 75 -2.94 9.19 17.68
CA HIS A 75 -3.02 8.07 18.63
C HIS A 75 -1.83 7.09 18.51
N GLY A 76 -0.96 7.30 17.53
CA GLY A 76 0.13 6.39 17.23
C GLY A 76 -0.26 5.25 16.29
N SER A 77 0.66 4.30 16.13
CA SER A 77 0.57 3.23 15.14
C SER A 77 0.40 1.87 15.81
N LEU A 78 -0.66 1.14 15.47
CA LEU A 78 -0.93 -0.20 16.02
C LEU A 78 0.24 -1.18 15.77
N PRO A 79 0.85 -1.26 14.56
CA PRO A 79 2.06 -2.07 14.35
C PRO A 79 3.22 -1.71 15.28
N ASN A 80 3.39 -0.44 15.67
CA ASN A 80 4.46 -0.05 16.59
C ASN A 80 4.16 -0.54 18.02
N VAL A 81 2.89 -0.48 18.46
CA VAL A 81 2.44 -1.02 19.74
C VAL A 81 2.69 -2.53 19.81
N GLU A 82 2.31 -3.26 18.76
CA GLU A 82 2.53 -4.71 18.66
C GLU A 82 4.04 -5.03 18.64
N ALA A 83 4.82 -4.29 17.86
CA ALA A 83 6.27 -4.45 17.83
C ALA A 83 6.91 -4.20 19.21
N LEU A 84 6.45 -3.19 19.95
CA LEU A 84 6.91 -2.94 21.31
C LEU A 84 6.53 -4.08 22.25
N HIS A 85 5.30 -4.60 22.17
CA HIS A 85 4.88 -5.75 22.96
C HIS A 85 5.81 -6.97 22.74
N VAL A 86 6.09 -7.30 21.47
CA VAL A 86 6.93 -8.46 21.11
C VAL A 86 8.41 -8.23 21.43
N HIS A 87 8.91 -7.01 21.25
CA HIS A 87 10.34 -6.71 21.31
C HIS A 87 10.79 -5.89 22.52
N LYS A 88 9.93 -5.65 23.51
CA LYS A 88 10.22 -4.79 24.68
C LYS A 88 11.58 -5.10 25.30
N ALA A 89 11.85 -6.36 25.63
CA ALA A 89 13.11 -6.75 26.26
C ALA A 89 14.34 -6.47 25.37
N ARG A 90 14.21 -6.63 24.04
CA ARG A 90 15.31 -6.36 23.09
C ARG A 90 15.57 -4.87 22.99
N VAL A 91 14.51 -4.08 22.81
CA VAL A 91 14.66 -2.63 22.62
C VAL A 91 14.95 -1.89 23.91
N SER A 92 14.68 -2.45 25.09
CA SER A 92 15.04 -1.84 26.39
C SER A 92 16.33 -2.38 26.99
N GLY A 93 16.90 -3.45 26.41
CA GLY A 93 18.08 -4.14 26.90
C GLY A 93 19.34 -3.89 26.06
N PRO A 94 20.44 -4.61 26.35
CA PRO A 94 21.72 -4.44 25.66
C PRO A 94 21.68 -4.86 24.17
N ASP A 95 20.71 -5.67 23.77
CA ASP A 95 20.52 -6.03 22.36
C ASP A 95 20.08 -4.84 21.49
N ALA A 96 19.60 -3.74 22.09
CA ALA A 96 19.20 -2.53 21.36
C ALA A 96 20.38 -1.94 20.56
N ASP A 97 21.61 -2.02 21.09
CA ASP A 97 22.81 -1.51 20.44
C ASP A 97 23.22 -2.33 19.18
N ARG A 98 22.62 -3.51 19.02
CA ARG A 98 22.82 -4.41 17.88
C ARG A 98 21.74 -4.26 16.80
N MET A 99 20.76 -3.39 17.04
CA MET A 99 19.66 -3.11 16.12
C MET A 99 19.89 -1.77 15.42
N ASP A 100 19.31 -1.59 14.24
CA ASP A 100 19.30 -0.26 13.60
C ASP A 100 18.61 0.75 14.53
N ARG A 101 19.31 1.86 14.82
CA ARG A 101 18.85 2.90 15.74
C ARG A 101 17.46 3.44 15.38
N ARG A 102 17.11 3.50 14.09
CA ARG A 102 15.82 4.00 13.59
C ARG A 102 14.70 3.01 13.90
N VAL A 103 14.99 1.72 13.86
CA VAL A 103 14.04 0.66 14.26
C VAL A 103 13.79 0.72 15.76
N VAL A 104 14.84 0.84 16.58
CA VAL A 104 14.72 0.97 18.04
C VAL A 104 13.89 2.21 18.40
N ALA A 105 14.21 3.36 17.79
CA ALA A 105 13.48 4.61 18.03
C ALA A 105 11.99 4.47 17.67
N ARG A 106 11.66 3.87 16.52
CA ARG A 106 10.26 3.69 16.09
C ARG A 106 9.47 2.76 17.02
N ILE A 107 10.10 1.69 17.50
CA ILE A 107 9.45 0.76 18.45
C ILE A 107 9.24 1.44 19.81
N ARG A 108 10.28 2.10 20.35
CA ARG A 108 10.19 2.82 21.63
C ARG A 108 9.19 3.98 21.59
N ALA A 109 8.97 4.60 20.44
CA ALA A 109 7.93 5.64 20.29
C ALA A 109 6.52 5.14 20.65
N ALA A 110 6.25 3.83 20.65
CA ALA A 110 4.98 3.29 21.12
C ALA A 110 4.84 3.25 22.65
N GLU A 111 5.89 3.57 23.42
CA GLU A 111 5.81 3.62 24.89
C GLU A 111 4.87 4.73 25.39
N SER A 112 4.66 5.78 24.60
CA SER A 112 3.73 6.86 24.91
C SER A 112 2.29 6.56 24.51
N VAL A 113 2.03 5.45 23.80
CA VAL A 113 0.68 5.09 23.34
C VAL A 113 -0.09 4.44 24.47
N THR A 114 -1.26 4.99 24.81
CA THR A 114 -2.07 4.51 25.92
C THR A 114 -3.06 3.43 25.51
N ALA A 115 -3.66 2.74 26.48
CA ALA A 115 -4.76 1.82 26.21
C ALA A 115 -5.97 2.51 25.56
N LEU A 116 -6.23 3.78 25.88
CA LEU A 116 -7.31 4.55 25.27
C LEU A 116 -7.03 4.83 23.79
N ASP A 117 -5.78 5.16 23.45
CA ASP A 117 -5.35 5.34 22.06
C ASP A 117 -5.54 4.05 21.25
N VAL A 118 -5.16 2.90 21.82
CA VAL A 118 -5.36 1.61 21.16
C VAL A 118 -6.84 1.31 20.93
N VAL A 119 -7.70 1.59 21.92
CA VAL A 119 -9.16 1.41 21.77
C VAL A 119 -9.69 2.30 20.64
N GLU A 120 -9.29 3.57 20.58
CA GLU A 120 -9.70 4.51 19.53
C GLU A 120 -9.23 4.03 18.14
N ILE A 121 -7.97 3.61 18.02
CA ILE A 121 -7.43 3.08 16.76
C ILE A 121 -8.23 1.87 16.28
N LEU A 122 -8.52 0.91 17.15
CA LEU A 122 -9.26 -0.30 16.80
C LEU A 122 -10.71 -0.01 16.39
N GLN A 123 -11.38 0.89 17.12
CA GLN A 123 -12.76 1.28 16.80
C GLN A 123 -12.84 2.07 15.49
N THR A 124 -11.95 3.05 15.30
CA THR A 124 -11.89 3.82 14.07
C THR A 124 -11.47 2.94 12.88
N ARG A 125 -10.52 2.00 13.04
CA ARG A 125 -10.18 1.03 12.00
C ARG A 125 -11.40 0.23 11.56
N LYS A 126 -12.16 -0.33 12.50
CA LYS A 126 -13.38 -1.10 12.19
C LYS A 126 -14.39 -0.28 11.40
N ARG A 127 -14.59 0.98 11.79
CA ARG A 127 -15.48 1.91 11.09
C ARG A 127 -15.00 2.19 9.66
N LEU A 128 -13.73 2.61 9.50
CA LEU A 128 -13.15 2.95 8.20
C LEU A 128 -13.12 1.75 7.24
N VAL A 129 -12.85 0.53 7.74
CA VAL A 129 -12.95 -0.69 6.93
C VAL A 129 -14.37 -0.89 6.40
N SER A 130 -15.40 -0.74 7.25
CA SER A 130 -16.80 -0.87 6.82
C SER A 130 -17.20 0.20 5.80
N GLU A 131 -16.80 1.45 6.03
CA GLU A 131 -17.07 2.58 5.11
C GLU A 131 -16.37 2.38 3.76
N ALA A 132 -15.11 1.95 3.78
CA ALA A 132 -14.34 1.65 2.59
C ALA A 132 -14.97 0.51 1.77
N ILE A 133 -15.42 -0.58 2.42
CA ILE A 133 -16.11 -1.68 1.74
C ILE A 133 -17.40 -1.18 1.07
N ALA A 134 -18.22 -0.40 1.79
CA ALA A 134 -19.45 0.14 1.25
C ALA A 134 -19.20 1.08 0.06
N ARG A 135 -18.16 1.91 0.14
CA ARG A 135 -17.76 2.81 -0.95
C ARG A 135 -17.27 2.03 -2.16
N ILE A 136 -16.31 1.11 -1.98
CA ILE A 136 -15.66 0.41 -3.08
C ILE A 136 -16.61 -0.58 -3.77
N GLY A 137 -17.44 -1.29 -3.00
CA GLY A 137 -18.32 -2.33 -3.52
C GLY A 137 -17.53 -3.50 -4.13
N ASP A 138 -17.85 -3.85 -5.38
CA ASP A 138 -17.23 -4.97 -6.11
C ASP A 138 -15.99 -4.58 -6.93
N ARG A 139 -15.62 -3.30 -6.90
CA ARG A 139 -14.57 -2.72 -7.74
C ARG A 139 -13.17 -3.03 -7.21
N ALA A 140 -12.20 -3.13 -8.11
CA ALA A 140 -10.80 -3.05 -7.73
C ALA A 140 -10.42 -1.58 -7.43
N ILE A 141 -9.38 -1.38 -6.64
CA ILE A 141 -8.82 -0.06 -6.34
C ILE A 141 -7.45 0.02 -7.02
N ALA A 142 -7.13 1.14 -7.67
CA ALA A 142 -5.82 1.34 -8.28
C ALA A 142 -5.18 2.67 -7.89
N PHE A 143 -3.88 2.63 -7.63
CA PHE A 143 -3.02 3.79 -7.40
C PHE A 143 -1.54 3.38 -7.57
N PRO A 144 -0.60 4.32 -7.72
CA PRO A 144 0.82 3.98 -7.71
C PRO A 144 1.23 3.24 -6.43
N THR A 145 2.05 2.19 -6.52
CA THR A 145 2.47 1.44 -5.34
C THR A 145 3.30 2.29 -4.39
N THR A 146 4.26 3.04 -4.94
CA THR A 146 5.07 4.03 -4.23
C THR A 146 4.99 5.38 -4.94
N PRO A 147 5.09 6.52 -4.24
CA PRO A 147 5.03 7.84 -4.87
C PRO A 147 6.31 8.24 -5.62
N HIS A 148 7.37 7.44 -5.55
CA HIS A 148 8.66 7.72 -6.17
C HIS A 148 9.35 6.40 -6.54
N VAL A 149 10.32 6.49 -7.45
CA VAL A 149 11.27 5.39 -7.73
C VAL A 149 12.24 5.20 -6.56
N ALA A 150 13.03 4.12 -6.61
CA ALA A 150 14.00 3.85 -5.55
C ALA A 150 15.02 5.00 -5.41
N MET A 151 15.24 5.42 -4.17
CA MET A 151 16.18 6.50 -3.83
C MET A 151 17.60 5.96 -3.66
N PRO A 152 18.64 6.76 -3.94
CA PRO A 152 20.00 6.44 -3.54
C PRO A 152 20.13 6.23 -2.03
N ILE A 153 20.99 5.30 -1.61
CA ILE A 153 21.17 4.93 -0.20
C ILE A 153 21.91 6.01 0.59
N ALA A 154 22.96 6.60 0.00
CA ALA A 154 23.87 7.49 0.74
C ALA A 154 23.18 8.67 1.48
N PRO A 155 22.20 9.38 0.88
CA PRO A 155 21.45 10.42 1.61
C PRO A 155 20.64 9.89 2.79
N LEU A 156 20.14 8.66 2.71
CA LEU A 156 19.33 8.01 3.74
C LEU A 156 20.18 7.52 4.93
N GLU A 157 21.46 7.23 4.70
CA GLU A 157 22.41 6.85 5.76
C GLU A 157 22.98 8.07 6.48
N ALA A 158 23.19 9.16 5.74
CA ALA A 158 23.78 10.39 6.25
C ALA A 158 22.85 11.17 7.19
N ASP A 159 21.53 11.07 7.03
CA ASP A 159 20.56 11.87 7.78
C ASP A 159 19.28 11.09 8.13
N ASP A 160 19.03 10.88 9.43
CA ASP A 160 17.86 10.19 9.93
C ASP A 160 16.54 10.94 9.63
N ALA A 161 16.55 12.27 9.57
CA ALA A 161 15.37 13.05 9.22
C ALA A 161 15.02 12.87 7.73
N VAL A 162 16.03 12.79 6.87
CA VAL A 162 15.84 12.42 5.46
C VAL A 162 15.28 11.01 5.36
N PHE A 163 15.87 10.04 6.06
CA PHE A 163 15.35 8.67 6.09
C PHE A 163 13.88 8.62 6.53
N VAL A 164 13.52 9.27 7.64
CA VAL A 164 12.15 9.24 8.18
C VAL A 164 11.16 9.82 7.17
N ARG A 165 11.47 10.98 6.58
CA ARG A 165 10.60 11.63 5.58
C ARG A 165 10.38 10.73 4.36
N GLU A 166 11.44 10.19 3.78
CA GLU A 166 11.36 9.38 2.57
C GLU A 166 10.76 7.99 2.84
N ASN A 167 11.04 7.39 4.00
CA ASN A 167 10.43 6.13 4.41
C ASN A 167 8.92 6.27 4.62
N LEU A 168 8.45 7.36 5.25
CA LEU A 168 7.01 7.64 5.37
C LEU A 168 6.36 7.82 3.99
N LYS A 169 7.02 8.54 3.07
CA LYS A 169 6.55 8.70 1.70
C LYS A 169 6.49 7.37 0.94
N THR A 170 7.53 6.54 1.07
CA THR A 170 7.63 5.22 0.44
C THR A 170 6.46 4.31 0.87
N LEU A 171 6.15 4.30 2.17
CA LEU A 171 5.13 3.40 2.74
C LEU A 171 3.70 3.91 2.57
N ARG A 172 3.51 5.21 2.33
CA ARG A 172 2.21 5.90 2.39
C ARG A 172 1.09 5.13 1.70
N ASN A 173 1.25 4.78 0.42
CA ASN A 173 0.16 4.21 -0.37
C ASN A 173 -0.16 2.78 0.08
N THR A 174 0.86 1.95 0.34
CA THR A 174 0.67 0.56 0.77
C THR A 174 0.16 0.45 2.21
N SER A 175 0.55 1.36 3.12
CA SER A 175 0.11 1.31 4.51
C SER A 175 -1.39 1.56 4.68
N LEU A 176 -1.99 2.32 3.76
CA LEU A 176 -3.44 2.56 3.76
C LEU A 176 -4.22 1.27 3.50
N GLY A 177 -3.77 0.47 2.51
CA GLY A 177 -4.35 -0.84 2.23
C GLY A 177 -4.19 -1.82 3.40
N ASN A 178 -3.02 -1.85 4.04
CA ASN A 178 -2.79 -2.67 5.24
C ASN A 178 -3.73 -2.27 6.39
N PHE A 179 -3.91 -0.96 6.62
CA PHE A 179 -4.81 -0.47 7.64
C PHE A 179 -6.26 -0.86 7.33
N LEU A 180 -6.68 -0.82 6.07
CA LEU A 180 -8.03 -1.17 5.64
C LEU A 180 -8.26 -2.67 5.33
N ASP A 181 -7.28 -3.52 5.63
CA ASP A 181 -7.36 -4.97 5.43
C ASP A 181 -7.59 -5.38 3.96
N TRP A 182 -6.88 -4.72 3.05
CA TRP A 182 -6.96 -5.00 1.62
C TRP A 182 -5.92 -6.01 1.18
N CYS A 183 -6.26 -6.80 0.16
CA CYS A 183 -5.26 -7.52 -0.63
C CYS A 183 -4.78 -6.62 -1.79
N GLY A 184 -3.53 -6.80 -2.22
CA GLY A 184 -2.89 -5.96 -3.23
C GLY A 184 -1.89 -6.73 -4.09
N VAL A 185 -1.84 -6.41 -5.38
CA VAL A 185 -0.86 -6.92 -6.35
C VAL A 185 -0.14 -5.73 -6.98
N ALA A 186 1.16 -5.60 -6.67
CA ALA A 186 2.03 -4.62 -7.29
C ALA A 186 2.53 -5.14 -8.65
N ILE A 187 2.34 -4.36 -9.71
CA ILE A 187 2.66 -4.72 -11.09
C ILE A 187 3.58 -3.64 -11.66
N PRO A 188 4.74 -3.99 -12.26
CA PRO A 188 5.59 -3.01 -12.93
C PRO A 188 4.82 -2.23 -13.99
N SER A 189 4.94 -0.90 -14.00
CA SER A 189 4.13 -0.02 -14.87
C SER A 189 4.92 0.79 -15.89
N GLY A 190 6.26 0.76 -15.80
CA GLY A 190 7.16 1.57 -16.60
C GLY A 190 8.50 1.79 -15.89
N VAL A 191 9.28 2.72 -16.43
CA VAL A 191 10.50 3.24 -15.81
C VAL A 191 10.52 4.77 -15.86
N ASP A 192 11.39 5.40 -15.07
CA ASP A 192 11.71 6.83 -15.21
C ASP A 192 12.82 7.08 -16.24
N ALA A 193 13.29 8.33 -16.32
CA ALA A 193 14.34 8.74 -17.26
C ALA A 193 15.70 8.06 -17.01
N ASP A 194 15.95 7.60 -15.79
CA ASP A 194 17.17 6.89 -15.39
C ASP A 194 17.00 5.36 -15.47
N GLY A 195 15.84 4.88 -15.97
CA GLY A 195 15.54 3.45 -16.09
C GLY A 195 15.08 2.80 -14.79
N MET A 196 14.73 3.58 -13.77
CA MET A 196 14.27 3.05 -12.48
C MET A 196 12.80 2.64 -12.55
N PRO A 197 12.42 1.46 -12.04
CA PRO A 197 11.08 0.92 -12.22
C PRO A 197 10.01 1.69 -11.44
N THR A 198 8.86 1.90 -12.07
CA THR A 198 7.62 2.37 -11.42
C THR A 198 6.64 1.21 -11.24
N SER A 199 5.68 1.36 -10.32
CA SER A 199 4.74 0.28 -10.00
C SER A 199 3.30 0.76 -9.86
N PHE A 200 2.38 -0.05 -10.37
CA PHE A 200 0.93 0.09 -10.26
C PHE A 200 0.44 -0.89 -9.20
N LEU A 201 -0.26 -0.41 -8.17
CA LEU A 201 -0.91 -1.28 -7.19
C LEU A 201 -2.37 -1.48 -7.57
N LEU A 202 -2.76 -2.72 -7.85
CA LEU A 202 -4.16 -3.13 -7.95
C LEU A 202 -4.55 -3.79 -6.63
N SER A 203 -5.63 -3.34 -6.00
CA SER A 203 -6.09 -3.83 -4.70
C SER A 203 -7.55 -4.22 -4.71
N ALA A 204 -7.96 -5.03 -3.73
CA ALA A 204 -9.36 -5.34 -3.44
C ALA A 204 -9.59 -5.41 -1.93
N THR A 205 -10.85 -5.31 -1.52
CA THR A 205 -11.24 -5.44 -0.11
C THR A 205 -10.96 -6.84 0.43
N HIS A 206 -10.92 -6.96 1.76
CA HIS A 206 -10.62 -8.21 2.48
C HIS A 206 -11.31 -9.45 1.88
N GLY A 207 -10.55 -10.55 1.73
CA GLY A 207 -11.05 -11.84 1.28
C GLY A 207 -11.35 -11.96 -0.21
N ARG A 208 -10.96 -10.95 -1.01
CA ARG A 208 -11.16 -10.91 -2.47
C ARG A 208 -9.93 -11.31 -3.27
N ASP A 209 -8.94 -11.94 -2.64
CA ASP A 209 -7.64 -12.32 -3.21
C ASP A 209 -7.78 -13.04 -4.55
N MET A 210 -8.69 -14.00 -4.64
CA MET A 210 -8.94 -14.75 -5.89
C MET A 210 -9.47 -13.86 -7.02
N ALA A 211 -10.38 -12.94 -6.71
CA ALA A 211 -10.90 -11.99 -7.69
C ALA A 211 -9.81 -10.99 -8.11
N LEU A 212 -9.00 -10.54 -7.15
CA LEU A 212 -7.88 -9.63 -7.41
C LEU A 212 -6.81 -10.28 -8.28
N LEU A 213 -6.38 -11.50 -7.97
CA LEU A 213 -5.41 -12.25 -8.77
C LEU A 213 -5.91 -12.51 -10.19
N SER A 214 -7.21 -12.86 -10.32
CA SER A 214 -7.84 -13.03 -11.63
C SER A 214 -7.86 -11.73 -12.45
N ALA A 215 -8.15 -10.60 -11.80
CA ALA A 215 -8.08 -9.27 -12.43
C ALA A 215 -6.64 -8.88 -12.79
N ALA A 216 -5.68 -9.13 -11.91
CA ALA A 216 -4.27 -8.82 -12.11
C ALA A 216 -3.68 -9.61 -13.29
N LEU A 217 -3.98 -10.90 -13.41
CA LEU A 217 -3.56 -11.74 -14.56
C LEU A 217 -4.02 -11.14 -15.89
N SER A 218 -5.22 -10.58 -15.93
CA SER A 218 -5.77 -9.95 -17.12
C SER A 218 -5.23 -8.56 -17.40
N ALA A 219 -5.01 -7.78 -16.33
CA ALA A 219 -4.57 -6.40 -16.43
C ALA A 219 -3.05 -6.29 -16.68
N GLU A 220 -2.25 -7.23 -16.19
CA GLU A 220 -0.79 -7.20 -16.21
C GLU A 220 -0.19 -6.92 -17.61
N PRO A 221 -0.63 -7.58 -18.71
CA PRO A 221 -0.09 -7.29 -20.05
C PRO A 221 -0.29 -5.83 -20.47
N PHE A 222 -1.41 -5.23 -20.09
CA PHE A 222 -1.72 -3.84 -20.42
C PHE A 222 -1.09 -2.85 -19.45
N ILE A 223 -0.82 -3.26 -18.21
CA ILE A 223 -0.10 -2.42 -17.25
C ILE A 223 1.39 -2.35 -17.64
N ARG A 224 2.01 -3.51 -17.96
CA ARG A 224 3.45 -3.62 -18.24
C ARG A 224 3.90 -3.11 -19.61
N ALA A 225 2.98 -2.90 -20.56
CA ALA A 225 3.29 -2.56 -21.96
C ALA A 225 4.05 -1.23 -22.21
N ALA A 226 4.57 -0.57 -21.17
CA ALA A 226 5.43 0.61 -21.23
C ALA A 226 6.90 0.33 -20.83
N VAL A 227 7.30 -0.95 -20.70
CA VAL A 227 8.67 -1.40 -20.43
C VAL A 227 9.21 -2.19 -21.61
#